data_AF-A0A9X1NGD2-F1
#
_entry.id   AF-A0A9X1NGD2-F1
#
_cell.length_a   1.000
_cell.length_b   1.000
_cell.length_c   1.000
_cell.angle_alpha   90.00
_cell.angle_beta   90.00
_cell.angle_gamma   90.00
#
_symmetry.space_group_name_H-M   'P 1'
#
loop_
_entity.id
_entity.type
_entity.pdbx_description
1 polymer ?
#
loop_
_entity_poly.entity_id
_entity_poly.type
_entity_poly.pdbx_seq_one_letter_code
_entity_poly.pdbx_strand_id
1 'polypeptide(L)'
;MAFGDWLGRMFGREPEPEAPRLELPKVKTSEELLVELAEFEQEIAERVPTMVLSRVARVASIVRDIVPRLDQLGAGSYQAHTVVATATSYLPEAVGGYLRLPRSWADTRPIANGKTALLVLCDQLDLLGYKMDQILDAVVRADAAALIAHGQFLAEKFGAGSGLELGEITAPSQPGQAPPPLSQAPPPATSSVAQPDLEDEPTDPGRTPPARRLEPPSGTA
;
A
#
# COMPACT_ATOMS: atom_id res chain seq x y z
N MET A 1 0.81 -25.33 24.37
CA MET A 1 -0.53 -25.09 23.79
C MET A 1 -1.39 -24.49 24.89
N ALA A 2 -2.16 -23.42 24.74
CA ALA A 2 -2.44 -22.55 23.63
C ALA A 2 -3.06 -21.27 24.22
N PHE A 3 -2.52 -20.09 23.91
CA PHE A 3 -3.14 -18.80 24.31
C PHE A 3 -4.40 -18.50 23.46
N GLY A 4 -4.64 -19.28 22.40
CA GLY A 4 -5.91 -19.35 21.69
C GLY A 4 -7.03 -20.10 22.42
N ASP A 5 -6.70 -20.86 23.48
CA ASP A 5 -7.67 -21.69 24.23
C ASP A 5 -8.42 -20.89 25.31
N TRP A 6 -8.01 -19.63 25.56
CA TRP A 6 -8.65 -18.74 26.54
C TRP A 6 -9.77 -17.89 25.92
N LEU A 7 -9.62 -17.45 24.66
CA LEU A 7 -10.66 -16.69 23.94
C LEU A 7 -11.89 -17.54 23.59
N GLY A 8 -11.75 -18.87 23.43
CA GLY A 8 -12.87 -19.77 23.15
C GLY A 8 -13.74 -20.13 24.36
N ARG A 9 -13.28 -19.87 25.60
CA ARG A 9 -13.95 -20.34 26.83
C ARG A 9 -14.87 -19.30 27.48
N MET A 10 -14.83 -18.03 27.07
CA MET A 10 -15.64 -16.96 27.66
C MET A 10 -17.03 -16.79 27.02
N PHE A 11 -17.29 -17.42 25.87
CA PHE A 11 -18.60 -17.50 25.22
C PHE A 11 -19.07 -18.95 25.22
N GLY A 12 -19.92 -19.32 26.18
CA GLY A 12 -20.23 -20.72 26.49
C GLY A 12 -21.06 -21.46 25.43
N ARG A 13 -20.72 -22.75 25.20
CA ARG A 13 -21.62 -23.93 25.36
C ARG A 13 -20.83 -25.25 25.19
N GLU A 14 -21.17 -26.25 26.00
CA GLU A 14 -20.80 -27.67 25.87
C GLU A 14 -21.56 -28.39 24.72
N PRO A 15 -21.13 -29.59 24.27
CA PRO A 15 -21.41 -30.09 22.92
C PRO A 15 -22.67 -30.96 22.79
N GLU A 16 -23.41 -30.79 21.69
CA GLU A 16 -24.33 -31.78 21.10
C GLU A 16 -23.96 -32.00 19.62
N PRO A 17 -24.01 -33.24 19.11
CA PRO A 17 -23.57 -33.56 17.75
C PRO A 17 -24.71 -33.35 16.75
N GLU A 18 -24.78 -32.18 16.13
CA GLU A 18 -25.63 -31.93 14.96
C GLU A 18 -24.78 -31.45 13.77
N ALA A 19 -25.11 -31.98 12.58
CA ALA A 19 -24.31 -31.91 11.36
C ALA A 19 -23.79 -30.50 11.01
N PRO A 20 -22.52 -30.34 10.58
CA PRO A 20 -21.89 -29.05 10.41
C PRO A 20 -22.55 -28.26 9.26
N ARG A 21 -23.49 -27.39 9.62
CA ARG A 21 -23.88 -26.26 8.80
C ARG A 21 -22.65 -25.35 8.77
N LEU A 22 -22.07 -25.14 7.59
CA LEU A 22 -20.97 -24.20 7.41
C LEU A 22 -21.49 -22.78 7.70
N GLU A 23 -21.48 -22.37 8.96
CA GLU A 23 -21.63 -20.97 9.34
C GLU A 23 -20.38 -20.24 8.85
N LEU A 24 -20.52 -19.54 7.73
CA LEU A 24 -19.46 -18.65 7.25
C LEU A 24 -19.15 -17.67 8.39
N PRO A 25 -17.89 -17.61 8.87
CA PRO A 25 -17.52 -16.66 9.91
C PRO A 25 -17.88 -15.25 9.43
N LYS A 26 -18.57 -14.48 10.29
CA LYS A 26 -18.86 -13.08 10.02
C LYS A 26 -17.53 -12.36 9.79
N VAL A 27 -17.34 -11.82 8.58
CA VAL A 27 -16.18 -11.00 8.25
C VAL A 27 -16.27 -9.74 9.12
N LYS A 28 -15.24 -9.48 9.93
CA LYS A 28 -15.18 -8.29 10.78
C LYS A 28 -15.32 -7.04 9.92
N THR A 29 -16.15 -6.09 10.34
CA THR A 29 -16.37 -4.86 9.59
C THR A 29 -15.18 -3.92 9.73
N SER A 30 -15.00 -3.01 8.77
CA SER A 30 -13.97 -1.97 8.84
C SER A 30 -14.04 -1.15 10.14
N GLU A 31 -15.23 -0.88 10.65
CA GLU A 31 -15.43 -0.15 11.90
C GLU A 31 -14.97 -0.96 13.12
N GLU A 32 -15.32 -2.25 13.18
CA GLU A 32 -14.83 -3.17 14.23
C GLU A 32 -13.31 -3.24 14.25
N LEU A 33 -12.67 -3.29 13.07
CA LEU A 33 -11.20 -3.30 12.97
C LEU A 33 -10.57 -2.03 13.56
N LEU A 34 -11.18 -0.86 13.35
CA LEU A 34 -10.68 0.41 13.89
C LEU A 34 -10.82 0.47 15.41
N VAL A 35 -11.93 -0.05 15.94
CA VAL A 35 -12.17 -0.14 17.39
C VAL A 35 -11.17 -1.10 18.04
N GLU A 36 -11.02 -2.31 17.51
CA GLU A 36 -10.07 -3.30 18.04
C GLU A 36 -8.63 -2.77 18.03
N LEU A 37 -8.24 -2.07 16.97
CA LEU A 37 -6.92 -1.46 16.87
C LEU A 37 -6.71 -0.38 17.93
N ALA A 38 -7.71 0.47 18.19
CA ALA A 38 -7.64 1.51 19.21
C ALA A 38 -7.61 0.92 20.63
N GLU A 39 -8.40 -0.12 20.90
CA GLU A 39 -8.38 -0.85 22.17
C GLU A 39 -7.01 -1.50 22.41
N PHE A 40 -6.43 -2.10 21.37
CA PHE A 40 -5.09 -2.66 21.44
C PHE A 40 -4.03 -1.60 21.78
N GLU A 41 -4.06 -0.42 21.13
CA GLU A 41 -3.14 0.70 21.44
C GLU A 41 -3.25 1.12 22.92
N GLN A 42 -4.47 1.16 23.48
CA GLN A 42 -4.70 1.49 24.88
C GLN A 42 -4.17 0.39 25.83
N GLU A 43 -4.42 -0.90 25.51
CA GLU A 43 -3.97 -2.03 26.33
C GLU A 43 -2.44 -2.03 26.49
N ILE A 44 -1.71 -1.73 25.41
CA ILE A 44 -0.26 -1.81 25.43
C ILE A 44 0.41 -0.54 25.98
N ALA A 45 -0.29 0.58 26.07
CA ALA A 45 0.29 1.90 26.36
C ALA A 45 1.15 1.93 27.63
N GLU A 46 0.73 1.24 28.69
CA GLU A 46 1.47 1.16 29.96
C GLU A 46 2.46 -0.03 30.01
N ARG A 47 2.31 -0.97 29.08
CA ARG A 47 3.01 -2.27 29.07
C ARG A 47 4.22 -2.32 28.15
N VAL A 48 4.43 -1.32 27.30
CA VAL A 48 5.59 -1.24 26.40
C VAL A 48 6.39 0.06 26.62
N PRO A 49 7.69 0.11 26.26
CA PRO A 49 8.44 1.35 26.22
C PRO A 49 7.86 2.35 25.20
N THR A 50 8.02 3.66 25.44
CA THR A 50 7.49 4.74 24.59
C THR A 50 7.88 4.58 23.12
N MET A 51 9.13 4.17 22.83
CA MET A 51 9.57 3.98 21.43
C MET A 51 8.81 2.89 20.67
N VAL A 52 8.34 1.86 21.38
CA VAL A 52 7.49 0.80 20.80
C VAL A 52 6.10 1.35 20.57
N LEU A 53 5.54 2.04 21.57
CA LEU A 53 4.22 2.67 21.47
C LEU A 53 4.14 3.64 20.29
N SER A 54 5.14 4.50 20.11
CA SER A 54 5.18 5.44 18.98
C SER A 54 5.19 4.75 17.61
N ARG A 55 5.87 3.60 17.50
CA ARG A 55 5.91 2.82 16.26
C ARG A 55 4.59 2.11 15.99
N VAL A 56 4.00 1.50 17.02
CA VAL A 56 2.65 0.92 16.92
C VAL A 56 1.66 2.00 16.48
N ALA A 57 1.69 3.17 17.12
CA ALA A 57 0.79 4.27 16.78
C ALA A 57 0.96 4.76 15.34
N ARG A 58 2.20 4.76 14.81
CA ARG A 58 2.45 5.05 13.39
C ARG A 58 1.81 4.00 12.48
N VAL A 59 2.05 2.71 12.74
CA VAL A 59 1.43 1.66 11.92
C VAL A 59 -0.08 1.76 11.99
N ALA A 60 -0.63 1.95 13.19
CA ALA A 60 -2.06 2.09 13.41
C ALA A 60 -2.65 3.29 12.68
N SER A 61 -1.98 4.45 12.67
CA SER A 61 -2.47 5.62 11.92
C SER A 61 -2.55 5.36 10.43
N ILE A 62 -1.54 4.71 9.83
CA ILE A 62 -1.54 4.40 8.40
C ILE A 62 -2.66 3.40 8.09
N VAL A 63 -2.86 2.39 8.95
CA VAL A 63 -3.97 1.44 8.81
C VAL A 63 -5.31 2.18 8.87
N ARG A 64 -5.50 3.11 9.81
CA ARG A 64 -6.72 3.94 9.91
C ARG A 64 -6.96 4.76 8.64
N ASP A 65 -5.91 5.19 7.94
CA ASP A 65 -6.04 5.91 6.68
C ASP A 65 -6.41 4.99 5.50
N ILE A 66 -5.98 3.72 5.53
CA ILE A 66 -6.27 2.75 4.46
C ILE A 66 -7.66 2.11 4.63
N VAL A 67 -8.07 1.80 5.87
CA VAL A 67 -9.29 1.02 6.17
C VAL A 67 -10.56 1.53 5.47
N PRO A 68 -10.86 2.85 5.44
CA PRO A 68 -12.04 3.39 4.74
C PRO A 68 -12.03 3.13 3.22
N ARG A 69 -10.87 2.81 2.66
CA ARG A 69 -10.63 2.59 1.23
C ARG A 69 -10.45 1.12 0.87
N LEU A 70 -10.65 0.19 1.82
CA LEU A 70 -10.45 -1.25 1.59
C LEU A 70 -11.30 -1.80 0.44
N ASP A 71 -12.51 -1.28 0.25
CA ASP A 71 -13.38 -1.71 -0.85
C ASP A 71 -12.81 -1.36 -2.23
N GLN A 72 -12.05 -0.26 -2.32
CA GLN A 72 -11.41 0.19 -3.56
C GLN A 72 -10.21 -0.68 -3.94
N LEU A 73 -9.56 -1.30 -2.96
CA LEU A 73 -8.50 -2.29 -3.19
C LEU A 73 -9.04 -3.58 -3.84
N GLY A 74 -10.36 -3.75 -3.92
CA GLY A 74 -11.03 -4.93 -4.41
C GLY A 74 -11.22 -5.98 -3.30
N ALA A 75 -12.47 -6.44 -3.15
CA ALA A 75 -12.79 -7.50 -2.20
C ALA A 75 -11.90 -8.73 -2.44
N GLY A 76 -11.18 -9.16 -1.40
CA GLY A 76 -10.28 -10.32 -1.49
C GLY A 76 -8.91 -10.04 -2.12
N SER A 77 -8.53 -8.77 -2.36
CA SER A 77 -7.18 -8.47 -2.82
C SER A 77 -6.13 -8.76 -1.74
N TYR A 78 -4.92 -9.09 -2.19
CA TYR A 78 -3.79 -9.34 -1.31
C TYR A 78 -3.48 -8.14 -0.40
N GLN A 79 -3.61 -6.93 -0.93
CA GLN A 79 -3.38 -5.69 -0.16
C GLN A 79 -4.44 -5.50 0.92
N ALA A 80 -5.72 -5.69 0.60
CA ALA A 80 -6.79 -5.62 1.59
C ALA A 80 -6.60 -6.66 2.71
N HIS A 81 -6.28 -7.91 2.34
CA HIS A 81 -5.96 -8.95 3.31
C HIS A 81 -4.75 -8.57 4.19
N THR A 82 -3.70 -8.00 3.61
CA THR A 82 -2.50 -7.61 4.35
C THR A 82 -2.78 -6.51 5.38
N VAL A 83 -3.64 -5.54 5.05
CA VAL A 83 -4.06 -4.48 5.99
C VAL A 83 -4.85 -5.07 7.16
N VAL A 84 -5.85 -5.91 6.87
CA VAL A 84 -6.66 -6.59 7.91
C VAL A 84 -5.79 -7.49 8.78
N ALA A 85 -4.88 -8.27 8.19
CA ALA A 85 -3.96 -9.14 8.92
C ALA A 85 -2.96 -8.34 9.77
N THR A 86 -2.52 -7.17 9.29
CA THR A 86 -1.66 -6.25 10.06
C THR A 86 -2.35 -5.83 11.35
N ALA A 87 -3.60 -5.37 11.27
CA ALA A 87 -4.36 -4.90 12.42
C ALA A 87 -4.71 -6.04 13.40
N THR A 88 -5.10 -7.21 12.89
CA THR A 88 -5.68 -8.29 13.71
C THR A 88 -4.67 -9.33 14.18
N SER A 89 -3.55 -9.49 13.48
CA SER A 89 -2.63 -10.61 13.69
C SER A 89 -1.18 -10.17 13.82
N TYR A 90 -0.62 -9.50 12.81
CA TYR A 90 0.83 -9.26 12.76
C TYR A 90 1.30 -8.29 13.84
N LEU A 91 0.58 -7.18 14.01
CA LEU A 91 0.95 -6.17 15.01
C LEU A 91 0.73 -6.69 16.44
N PRO A 92 -0.43 -7.28 16.81
CA PRO A 92 -0.62 -7.88 18.13
C PRO A 92 0.36 -9.01 18.42
N GLU A 93 0.69 -9.85 17.44
CA GLU A 93 1.64 -10.95 17.61
C GLU A 93 3.06 -10.46 17.87
N ALA A 94 3.53 -9.45 17.12
CA ALA A 94 4.88 -8.88 17.29
C ALA A 94 5.05 -8.28 18.70
N VAL A 95 4.10 -7.44 19.13
CA VAL A 95 4.11 -6.84 20.46
C VAL A 95 3.94 -7.91 21.55
N GLY A 96 3.03 -8.86 21.35
CA GLY A 96 2.83 -9.99 22.26
C GLY A 96 4.09 -10.84 22.43
N GLY A 97 4.89 -11.00 21.36
CA GLY A 97 6.20 -11.65 21.40
C GLY A 97 7.17 -11.00 22.38
N TYR A 98 7.25 -9.68 22.36
CA TYR A 98 8.06 -8.91 23.31
C TYR A 98 7.50 -9.00 24.74
N LEU A 99 6.18 -8.85 24.90
CA LEU A 99 5.52 -8.86 26.22
C LEU A 99 5.56 -10.23 26.93
N ARG A 100 5.77 -11.33 26.19
CA ARG A 100 6.00 -12.66 26.77
C ARG A 100 7.36 -12.80 27.45
N LEU A 101 8.31 -11.92 27.15
CA LEU A 101 9.65 -11.95 27.73
C LEU A 101 9.71 -11.10 29.01
N PRO A 102 10.48 -11.51 30.04
CA PRO A 102 10.78 -10.63 31.16
C PRO A 102 11.48 -9.35 30.66
N ARG A 103 10.97 -8.17 31.04
CA ARG A 103 11.46 -6.87 30.54
C ARG A 103 12.97 -6.68 30.68
N SER A 104 13.52 -7.01 31.85
CA SER A 104 14.96 -6.92 32.10
C SER A 104 15.79 -7.79 31.15
N TRP A 105 15.24 -8.89 30.65
CA TRP A 105 15.90 -9.76 29.68
C TRP A 105 15.73 -9.23 28.25
N ALA A 106 14.51 -8.82 27.89
CA ALA A 106 14.16 -8.31 26.56
C ALA A 106 14.97 -7.07 26.15
N ASP A 107 15.32 -6.23 27.12
CA ASP A 107 15.97 -4.95 26.88
C ASP A 107 17.51 -5.03 26.94
N THR A 108 18.08 -6.07 27.56
CA THR A 108 19.52 -6.14 27.84
C THR A 108 20.25 -7.28 27.15
N ARG A 109 19.55 -8.38 26.82
CA ARG A 109 20.18 -9.58 26.27
C ARG A 109 20.07 -9.58 24.74
N PRO A 110 21.16 -9.80 24.01
CA PRO A 110 21.11 -9.96 22.57
C PRO A 110 20.43 -11.30 22.23
N ILE A 111 19.54 -11.29 21.23
CA ILE A 111 18.77 -12.46 20.80
C ILE A 111 19.04 -12.87 19.36
N ALA A 112 19.37 -11.91 18.49
CA ALA A 112 19.64 -12.14 17.08
C ALA A 112 20.52 -11.02 16.52
N ASN A 113 21.60 -11.37 15.82
CA ASN A 113 22.52 -10.40 15.20
C ASN A 113 23.02 -9.31 16.15
N GLY A 114 23.22 -9.64 17.44
CA GLY A 114 23.61 -8.69 18.48
C GLY A 114 22.52 -7.71 18.93
N LYS A 115 21.32 -7.75 18.34
CA LYS A 115 20.17 -6.92 18.74
C LYS A 115 19.42 -7.57 19.90
N THR A 116 18.92 -6.72 20.80
CA THR A 116 18.01 -7.13 21.89
C THR A 116 16.60 -7.38 21.36
N ALA A 117 15.74 -8.02 22.14
CA ALA A 117 14.35 -8.27 21.73
C ALA A 117 13.59 -6.97 21.46
N LEU A 118 13.86 -5.93 22.25
CA LEU A 118 13.33 -4.58 22.03
C LEU A 118 13.72 -4.04 20.65
N LEU A 119 15.00 -4.15 20.27
CA LEU A 119 15.48 -3.65 18.98
C LEU A 119 14.92 -4.44 17.81
N VAL A 120 14.80 -5.76 17.96
CA VAL A 120 14.17 -6.62 16.95
C VAL A 120 12.69 -6.26 16.75
N LEU A 121 11.95 -5.98 17.83
CA LEU A 121 10.57 -5.50 17.72
C LEU A 121 10.50 -4.16 16.99
N CYS A 122 11.39 -3.22 17.30
CA CYS A 122 11.44 -1.92 16.60
C CYS A 122 11.63 -2.12 15.09
N ASP A 123 12.56 -2.97 14.67
CA ASP A 123 12.78 -3.28 13.24
C ASP A 123 11.52 -3.86 12.59
N GLN A 124 10.81 -4.76 13.29
CA GLN A 124 9.58 -5.39 12.79
C GLN A 124 8.46 -4.36 12.60
N LEU A 125 8.28 -3.45 13.57
CA LEU A 125 7.27 -2.40 13.47
C LEU A 125 7.62 -1.38 12.38
N ASP A 126 8.90 -1.05 12.21
CA ASP A 126 9.37 -0.16 11.14
C ASP A 126 9.14 -0.79 9.76
N LEU A 127 9.39 -2.10 9.61
CA LEU A 127 9.06 -2.86 8.39
C LEU A 127 7.56 -2.86 8.11
N LEU A 128 6.74 -3.07 9.14
CA LEU A 128 5.29 -3.10 9.02
C LEU A 128 4.75 -1.73 8.58
N GLY A 129 5.25 -0.66 9.20
CA GLY A 129 4.93 0.72 8.83
C GLY A 129 5.30 1.03 7.38
N TYR A 130 6.51 0.65 6.95
CA TYR A 130 6.94 0.81 5.56
C TYR A 130 6.00 0.10 4.57
N LYS A 131 5.54 -1.12 4.90
CA LYS A 131 4.60 -1.86 4.05
C LYS A 131 3.22 -1.22 4.01
N MET A 132 2.73 -0.68 5.13
CA MET A 132 1.45 0.05 5.12
C MET A 132 1.57 1.35 4.32
N ASP A 133 2.69 2.09 4.43
CA ASP A 133 2.95 3.28 3.62
C ASP A 133 2.88 2.95 2.11
N GLN A 134 3.50 1.83 1.67
CA GLN A 134 3.42 1.39 0.27
C GLN A 134 1.99 1.12 -0.21
N ILE A 135 1.16 0.52 0.65
CA ILE A 135 -0.24 0.26 0.32
C ILE A 135 -1.04 1.57 0.27
N LEU A 136 -0.84 2.45 1.25
CA LEU A 136 -1.50 3.77 1.27
C LEU A 136 -1.16 4.57 0.01
N ASP A 137 0.11 4.64 -0.38
CA ASP A 137 0.55 5.32 -1.60
C ASP A 137 -0.12 4.76 -2.86
N ALA A 138 -0.29 3.44 -2.95
CA ALA A 138 -0.96 2.81 -4.08
C ALA A 138 -2.43 3.20 -4.15
N VAL A 139 -3.13 3.21 -3.00
CA VAL A 139 -4.54 3.58 -2.91
C VAL A 139 -4.73 5.06 -3.22
N VAL A 140 -3.95 5.94 -2.61
CA VAL A 140 -4.03 7.40 -2.84
C VAL A 140 -3.75 7.75 -4.30
N ARG A 141 -2.83 7.01 -4.96
CA ARG A 141 -2.58 7.18 -6.40
C ARG A 141 -3.79 6.79 -7.25
N ALA A 142 -4.49 5.71 -6.89
CA ALA A 142 -5.71 5.31 -7.59
C ALA A 142 -6.82 6.36 -7.44
N ASP A 143 -7.03 6.89 -6.23
CA ASP A 143 -7.96 7.98 -5.95
C ASP A 143 -7.63 9.24 -6.78
N ALA A 144 -6.34 9.62 -6.83
CA ALA A 144 -5.90 10.77 -7.62
C ALA A 144 -6.14 10.58 -9.12
N ALA A 145 -5.92 9.38 -9.66
CA ALA A 145 -6.21 9.06 -11.05
C ALA A 145 -7.71 9.14 -11.36
N ALA A 146 -8.56 8.64 -10.45
CA ALA A 146 -10.01 8.74 -10.57
C ALA A 146 -10.49 10.20 -10.58
N LEU A 147 -9.90 11.05 -9.72
CA LEU A 147 -10.20 12.48 -9.68
C LEU A 147 -9.83 13.19 -11.00
N ILE A 148 -8.66 12.89 -11.56
CA ILE A 148 -8.22 13.45 -12.85
C ILE A 148 -9.18 13.03 -13.98
N ALA A 149 -9.52 11.75 -14.05
CA ALA A 149 -10.45 11.23 -15.05
C ALA A 149 -11.84 11.89 -14.94
N HIS A 150 -12.32 12.12 -13.72
CA HIS A 150 -13.57 12.84 -13.48
C HIS A 150 -13.50 14.29 -13.98
N GLY A 151 -12.38 15.00 -13.75
CA GLY A 151 -12.17 16.36 -14.26
C GLY A 151 -12.15 16.44 -15.78
N GLN A 152 -11.51 15.46 -16.46
CA GLN A 152 -11.51 15.35 -17.91
C GLN A 152 -12.93 15.13 -18.47
N PHE A 153 -13.69 14.22 -17.85
CA PHE A 153 -15.08 13.98 -18.19
C PHE A 153 -15.96 15.25 -18.07
N LEU A 154 -15.78 16.03 -16.99
CA LEU A 154 -16.49 17.30 -16.82
C LEU A 154 -16.11 18.31 -17.90
N ALA A 155 -14.82 18.42 -18.24
CA ALA A 155 -14.34 19.29 -19.30
C ALA A 155 -14.91 18.91 -20.67
N GLU A 156 -15.01 17.62 -20.99
CA GLU A 156 -15.66 17.16 -22.22
C GLU A 156 -17.17 17.44 -22.22
N LYS A 157 -17.84 17.19 -21.09
CA LYS A 157 -19.30 17.32 -20.98
C LYS A 157 -19.78 18.77 -21.01
N PHE A 158 -19.02 19.69 -20.42
CA PHE A 158 -19.43 21.08 -20.23
C PHE A 158 -18.52 22.11 -20.93
N GLY A 159 -17.30 21.73 -21.32
CA GLY A 159 -16.36 22.60 -22.02
C GLY A 159 -16.65 22.77 -23.51
N ALA A 160 -17.28 21.78 -24.16
CA ALA A 160 -17.72 21.89 -25.56
C ALA A 160 -19.07 22.64 -25.73
N GLY A 161 -19.76 22.95 -24.63
CA GLY A 161 -21.08 23.59 -24.63
C GLY A 161 -21.16 24.93 -23.89
N SER A 162 -20.07 25.38 -23.27
CA SER A 162 -19.96 26.74 -22.74
C SER A 162 -19.63 27.72 -23.86
N GLY A 163 -20.43 27.70 -24.93
CA GLY A 163 -20.76 28.87 -25.70
C GLY A 163 -21.59 29.81 -24.83
N LEU A 164 -20.99 30.32 -23.75
CA LEU A 164 -21.26 31.70 -23.41
C LEU A 164 -20.62 32.48 -24.55
N GLU A 165 -21.43 32.80 -25.56
CA GLU A 165 -21.30 34.10 -26.17
C GLU A 165 -21.38 35.10 -25.01
N LEU A 166 -20.22 35.38 -24.39
CA LEU A 166 -19.97 36.71 -23.86
C LEU A 166 -20.17 37.59 -25.08
N GLY A 167 -21.40 38.06 -25.22
CA GLY A 167 -21.79 39.05 -26.19
C GLY A 167 -20.68 40.07 -26.20
N GLU A 168 -19.99 40.08 -27.33
CA GLU A 168 -19.06 41.08 -27.80
C GLU A 168 -19.17 42.33 -26.94
N ILE A 169 -18.37 42.41 -25.86
CA ILE A 169 -18.03 43.71 -25.30
C ILE A 169 -17.03 44.20 -26.32
N THR A 170 -17.57 44.75 -27.41
CA THR A 170 -16.85 45.54 -28.37
C THR A 170 -16.04 46.52 -27.53
N ALA A 171 -14.73 46.28 -27.45
CA ALA A 171 -13.83 47.29 -26.91
C ALA A 171 -14.14 48.56 -27.73
N PRO A 172 -14.37 49.73 -27.10
CA PRO A 172 -14.52 50.95 -27.88
C PRO A 172 -13.21 51.13 -28.63
N SER A 173 -13.25 50.89 -29.94
CA SER A 173 -12.17 51.17 -30.87
C SER A 173 -11.76 52.62 -30.64
N GLN A 174 -10.58 52.82 -30.04
CA GLN A 174 -9.95 54.12 -30.04
C GLN A 174 -9.66 54.50 -31.49
N PRO A 175 -10.17 55.64 -31.99
CA PRO A 175 -9.78 56.13 -33.29
C PRO A 175 -8.35 56.67 -33.18
N GLY A 176 -7.39 55.92 -33.73
CA GLY A 176 -6.04 56.46 -33.96
C GLY A 176 -4.90 55.53 -33.59
N GLN A 177 -4.77 54.39 -34.27
CA GLN A 177 -3.44 53.82 -34.46
C GLN A 177 -3.33 53.17 -35.84
N ALA A 178 -2.50 53.80 -36.66
CA ALA A 178 -2.15 53.35 -38.01
C ALA A 178 -1.37 52.03 -37.96
N PRO A 179 -1.51 51.15 -38.97
CA PRO A 179 -0.73 49.92 -39.03
C PRO A 179 0.75 50.24 -39.32
N PRO A 180 1.72 49.57 -38.68
CA PRO A 180 3.10 49.62 -39.15
C PRO A 180 3.22 48.84 -40.47
N PRO A 181 4.09 49.27 -41.40
CA PRO A 181 4.21 48.64 -42.70
C PRO A 181 4.91 47.28 -42.62
N LEU A 182 4.48 46.38 -43.49
CA LEU A 182 5.11 45.10 -43.83
C LEU A 182 6.58 45.33 -44.23
N SER A 183 7.53 44.85 -43.42
CA SER A 183 8.93 44.74 -43.80
C SER A 183 9.30 43.29 -44.06
N GLN A 184 9.81 43.08 -45.26
CA GLN A 184 10.15 41.83 -45.93
C GLN A 184 11.35 41.10 -45.30
N ALA A 185 11.40 39.78 -45.51
CA ALA A 185 12.50 38.87 -45.17
C ALA A 185 13.82 39.21 -45.90
N PRO A 186 14.96 38.61 -45.48
CA PRO A 186 15.51 37.49 -46.26
C PRO A 186 16.13 36.30 -45.43
N PRO A 187 16.43 35.15 -46.07
CA PRO A 187 17.01 33.91 -45.48
C PRO A 187 18.56 34.00 -45.35
N PRO A 188 19.39 33.02 -44.91
CA PRO A 188 19.28 31.53 -44.87
C PRO A 188 19.66 30.92 -43.49
N ALA A 189 19.63 29.62 -43.17
CA ALA A 189 20.40 28.53 -43.76
C ALA A 189 19.95 27.16 -43.22
N THR A 190 20.15 26.17 -44.09
CA THR A 190 20.07 24.72 -43.90
C THR A 190 21.07 24.19 -42.88
N SER A 191 20.59 23.36 -41.96
CA SER A 191 21.28 22.21 -41.32
C SER A 191 20.14 21.27 -40.89
N SER A 192 19.84 20.14 -41.53
CA SER A 192 20.66 18.98 -41.92
C SER A 192 21.45 18.38 -40.76
N VAL A 193 21.25 17.06 -40.58
CA VAL A 193 21.93 16.11 -39.66
C VAL A 193 21.33 16.08 -38.24
N ALA A 194 20.95 14.95 -37.64
CA ALA A 194 20.82 13.55 -38.05
C ALA A 194 20.01 12.81 -36.98
N GLN A 195 19.24 11.81 -37.41
CA GLN A 195 18.81 10.69 -36.58
C GLN A 195 20.03 9.82 -36.23
N PRO A 196 20.07 9.22 -35.04
CA PRO A 196 20.70 7.93 -34.86
C PRO A 196 19.63 6.86 -34.69
N ASP A 197 19.42 6.09 -35.75
CA ASP A 197 19.13 4.66 -35.64
C ASP A 197 20.39 3.99 -35.08
N LEU A 198 20.27 3.35 -33.92
CA LEU A 198 21.19 2.31 -33.46
C LEU A 198 20.37 1.29 -32.65
N GLU A 199 19.83 0.32 -33.40
CA GLU A 199 19.85 -1.07 -32.94
C GLU A 199 21.31 -1.43 -32.62
N ASP A 200 21.60 -1.79 -31.38
CA ASP A 200 22.69 -2.73 -31.13
C ASP A 200 22.39 -3.56 -29.88
N GLU A 201 22.33 -4.86 -30.13
CA GLU A 201 22.15 -5.96 -29.21
C GLU A 201 23.51 -6.32 -28.61
N PRO A 202 23.74 -6.20 -27.30
CA PRO A 202 24.87 -6.87 -26.68
C PRO A 202 24.45 -8.28 -26.25
N THR A 203 24.84 -9.23 -27.10
CA THR A 203 25.07 -10.65 -26.82
C THR A 203 25.56 -10.90 -25.38
N ASP A 204 24.80 -11.71 -24.64
CA ASP A 204 25.13 -12.27 -23.34
C ASP A 204 26.25 -13.33 -23.45
N PRO A 205 27.45 -13.13 -22.86
CA PRO A 205 28.46 -14.17 -22.74
C PRO A 205 28.29 -14.89 -21.38
N GLY A 206 27.19 -15.61 -21.23
CA GLY A 206 26.77 -16.21 -19.95
C GLY A 206 26.29 -17.67 -20.06
N ARG A 207 26.94 -18.45 -20.92
CA ARG A 207 26.86 -19.92 -21.06
C ARG A 207 26.45 -20.69 -19.79
N THR A 208 25.28 -21.35 -19.79
CA THR A 208 25.15 -22.72 -19.25
C THR A 208 24.01 -23.50 -19.92
N PRO A 209 24.28 -24.50 -20.80
CA PRO A 209 23.28 -25.44 -21.31
C PRO A 209 23.01 -26.63 -20.33
N PRO A 210 21.93 -27.41 -20.53
CA PRO A 210 21.23 -28.13 -19.46
C PRO A 210 21.80 -29.53 -19.14
N ALA A 211 21.85 -29.89 -17.85
CA ALA A 211 22.10 -31.25 -17.42
C ALA A 211 20.83 -32.10 -17.55
N ARG A 212 20.79 -32.95 -18.58
CA ARG A 212 19.85 -34.07 -18.70
C ARG A 212 20.22 -35.19 -17.71
N ARG A 213 19.19 -35.60 -16.95
CA ARG A 213 18.77 -36.98 -16.61
C ARG A 213 19.81 -37.98 -16.09
N LEU A 214 19.59 -38.44 -14.84
CA LEU A 214 19.75 -39.85 -14.47
C LEU A 214 18.56 -40.27 -13.59
N GLU A 215 17.63 -41.00 -14.21
CA GLU A 215 16.67 -41.86 -13.50
C GLU A 215 17.41 -43.13 -13.03
N PRO A 216 17.14 -43.65 -11.83
CA PRO A 216 17.58 -44.99 -11.45
C PRO A 216 16.60 -46.06 -12.02
N PRO A 217 17.10 -47.20 -12.53
CA PRO A 217 16.24 -48.26 -13.05
C PRO A 217 15.60 -49.08 -11.92
N SER A 218 14.29 -49.28 -12.02
CA SER A 218 13.57 -50.37 -11.35
C SER A 218 13.70 -51.66 -12.19
N GLY A 219 14.09 -52.77 -11.57
CA GLY A 219 13.75 -54.13 -12.06
C GLY A 219 14.82 -55.23 -11.94
N THR A 220 14.72 -55.98 -10.85
CA THR A 220 14.98 -57.44 -10.63
C THR A 220 15.44 -58.36 -11.76
N ALA A 221 16.34 -59.28 -11.36
CA ALA A 221 16.82 -60.54 -11.98
C ALA A 221 18.03 -60.44 -12.93
#